data_AF-A0A1F8PKB2-F1
#
_entry.id   AF-A0A1F8PKB2-F1
#
_cell.length_a   1.000
_cell.length_b   1.000
_cell.length_c   1.000
_cell.angle_alpha   90.00
_cell.angle_beta   90.00
_cell.angle_gamma   90.00
#
_symmetry.space_group_name_H-M   'P 1'
#
loop_
_entity.id
_entity.type
_entity.pdbx_description
1 polymer ?
#
loop_
_entity_poly.entity_id
_entity_poly.type
_entity_poly.pdbx_seq_one_letter_code
_entity_poly.pdbx_strand_id
1 'polypeptide(L)'
;MGGKAKTEKMSVTLPKKLAGEIRSVASQGEISSFFTEALEHYLAYRKQTIALEKGFGAWKNKNHPDLTTPEDSTAYVRNIREADKERLTEVGGVSAK
;
A
#
# COMPACT_ATOMS: atom_id res chain seq x y z
N MET A 1 0.22 -20.11 -22.47
CA MET A 1 1.07 -19.12 -23.16
C MET A 1 0.98 -17.81 -22.41
N GLY A 2 2.04 -17.41 -21.70
CA GLY A 2 2.02 -16.24 -20.82
C GLY A 2 1.88 -14.94 -21.60
N GLY A 3 0.90 -14.12 -21.24
CA GLY A 3 0.72 -12.78 -21.82
C GLY A 3 1.98 -11.95 -21.57
N LYS A 4 2.54 -11.37 -22.63
CA LYS A 4 3.66 -10.42 -22.52
C LYS A 4 3.28 -9.34 -21.51
N ALA A 5 4.05 -9.21 -20.43
CA ALA A 5 3.93 -8.07 -19.52
C ALA A 5 3.97 -6.78 -20.37
N LYS A 6 2.93 -5.94 -20.24
CA LYS A 6 2.87 -4.66 -20.94
C LYS A 6 3.95 -3.75 -20.35
N THR A 7 5.09 -3.68 -21.00
CA THR A 7 6.20 -2.80 -20.61
C THR A 7 6.10 -1.50 -21.41
N GLU A 8 6.40 -0.38 -20.76
CA GLU A 8 6.45 0.94 -21.37
C GLU A 8 7.89 1.45 -21.35
N LYS A 9 8.38 1.95 -22.49
CA LYS A 9 9.74 2.49 -22.59
C LYS A 9 9.75 3.94 -22.16
N MET A 10 10.52 4.24 -21.13
CA MET A 10 10.76 5.61 -20.64
C MET A 10 12.22 6.00 -20.86
N SER A 11 12.48 7.19 -21.40
CA SER A 11 13.82 7.74 -21.55
C SER A 11 14.10 8.76 -20.44
N VAL A 12 15.21 8.60 -19.73
CA VAL A 12 15.64 9.51 -18.65
C VAL A 12 17.10 9.89 -18.84
N THR A 13 17.44 11.13 -18.50
CA THR A 13 18.81 11.62 -18.52
C THR A 13 19.44 11.47 -17.13
N LEU A 14 20.61 10.84 -17.07
CA LEU A 14 21.34 10.61 -15.82
C LEU A 14 22.72 11.28 -15.87
N PRO A 15 23.26 11.75 -14.74
CA PRO A 15 24.64 12.19 -14.66
C PRO A 15 25.60 11.10 -15.15
N LYS A 16 26.60 11.49 -15.95
CA LYS A 16 27.56 10.54 -16.57
C LYS A 16 28.23 9.63 -15.54
N LYS A 17 28.57 10.17 -14.37
CA LYS A 17 29.17 9.42 -13.25
C LYS A 17 28.25 8.30 -12.77
N LEU A 18 26.99 8.64 -12.44
CA LEU A 18 25.99 7.67 -11.97
C LEU A 18 25.70 6.59 -13.03
N ALA A 19 25.57 6.99 -14.29
CA ALA A 19 25.38 6.03 -15.38
C ALA A 19 26.59 5.09 -15.54
N GLY A 20 27.80 5.58 -15.25
CA GLY A 20 29.02 4.77 -15.20
C GLY A 20 29.01 3.77 -14.05
N GLU A 21 28.63 4.21 -12.86
CA GLU A 21 28.50 3.35 -11.67
C GLU A 21 27.48 2.23 -11.91
N ILE A 22 26.31 2.55 -12.45
CA ILE A 22 25.27 1.54 -12.78
C ILE A 22 25.83 0.49 -13.74
N ARG A 23 26.52 0.92 -14.82
CA ARG A 23 27.14 0.00 -15.79
C ARG A 23 28.30 -0.82 -15.23
N SER A 24 28.87 -0.42 -14.10
CA SER A 24 29.91 -1.21 -13.42
C SER A 24 29.33 -2.32 -12.54
N VAL A 25 28.06 -2.19 -12.13
CA VAL A 25 27.36 -3.15 -11.27
C VAL A 25 26.43 -4.06 -12.08
N ALA A 26 25.71 -3.51 -13.05
CA ALA A 26 24.74 -4.22 -13.86
C ALA A 26 25.21 -4.35 -15.32
N SER A 27 25.11 -5.56 -15.87
CA SER A 27 25.53 -5.85 -17.24
C SER A 27 24.53 -5.31 -18.28
N GLN A 28 24.95 -5.27 -19.55
CA GLN A 28 24.16 -4.78 -20.67
C GLN A 28 23.04 -5.76 -21.04
N GLY A 29 21.95 -5.70 -20.28
CA GLY A 29 20.78 -6.60 -20.35
C GLY A 29 20.03 -6.63 -19.01
N GLU A 30 20.76 -6.41 -17.92
CA GLU A 30 20.22 -6.34 -16.56
C GLU A 30 19.82 -4.92 -16.15
N ILE A 31 20.22 -3.90 -16.92
CA ILE A 31 19.93 -2.49 -16.63
C ILE A 31 18.43 -2.26 -16.36
N SER A 32 17.55 -2.80 -17.19
CA SER A 32 16.11 -2.64 -16.98
C SER A 32 15.65 -3.29 -15.67
N SER A 33 16.17 -4.47 -15.33
CA SER A 33 15.84 -5.16 -14.06
C SER A 33 16.37 -4.36 -12.86
N PHE A 34 17.60 -3.87 -12.94
CA PHE A 34 18.24 -3.03 -11.94
C PHE A 34 17.41 -1.77 -11.67
N PHE A 35 16.95 -1.08 -12.72
CA PHE A 35 16.07 0.07 -12.58
C PHE A 35 14.72 -0.29 -11.99
N THR A 36 14.10 -1.39 -12.45
CA THR A 36 12.80 -1.83 -11.93
C THR A 36 12.88 -2.06 -10.43
N GLU A 37 13.84 -2.85 -9.96
CA GLU A 37 14.02 -3.16 -8.54
C GLU A 37 14.26 -1.89 -7.71
N ALA A 38 15.21 -1.05 -8.12
CA ALA A 38 15.54 0.18 -7.41
C ALA A 38 14.35 1.16 -7.35
N LEU A 39 13.62 1.31 -8.45
CA LEU A 39 12.47 2.22 -8.53
C LEU A 39 11.27 1.68 -7.76
N GLU A 40 11.01 0.37 -7.76
CA GLU A 40 9.95 -0.25 -6.96
C GLU A 40 10.19 0.00 -5.47
N HIS A 41 11.42 -0.23 -4.99
CA HIS A 41 11.80 0.06 -3.61
C HIS A 41 11.63 1.55 -3.27
N TYR A 42 12.12 2.44 -4.14
CA TYR A 42 12.02 3.88 -3.90
C TYR A 42 10.56 4.38 -3.92
N LEU A 43 9.74 3.87 -4.84
CA LEU A 43 8.32 4.21 -4.90
C LEU A 43 7.57 3.71 -3.68
N ALA A 44 7.85 2.49 -3.21
CA ALA A 44 7.25 1.95 -2.00
C ALA A 44 7.57 2.85 -0.78
N TYR A 45 8.84 3.21 -0.61
CA TYR A 45 9.28 4.13 0.44
C TYR A 45 8.55 5.48 0.35
N ARG A 46 8.52 6.10 -0.83
CA ARG A 46 7.85 7.40 -1.03
C ARG A 46 6.35 7.34 -0.74
N LYS A 47 5.67 6.28 -1.18
CA LYS A 47 4.24 6.07 -0.88
C LYS A 47 4.01 5.95 0.61
N GLN A 48 4.86 5.21 1.33
CA GLN A 48 4.78 5.08 2.78
C GLN A 48 4.98 6.43 3.48
N THR A 49 6.00 7.20 3.11
CA THR A 49 6.24 8.53 3.68
C THR A 49 5.02 9.43 3.50
N ILE A 50 4.45 9.49 2.28
CA ILE A 50 3.26 10.29 2.01
C ILE A 50 2.06 9.80 2.83
N ALA A 51 1.90 8.48 2.98
CA ALA A 51 0.83 7.90 3.79
C ALA A 51 0.99 8.27 5.27
N LEU A 52 2.21 8.28 5.79
CA LEU A 52 2.50 8.72 7.16
C LEU A 52 2.24 10.21 7.34
N GLU A 53 2.69 11.07 6.41
CA GLU A 53 2.45 12.51 6.47
C GLU A 53 0.96 12.86 6.40
N LYS A 54 0.22 12.23 5.47
CA LYS A 54 -1.22 12.46 5.31
C LYS A 54 -2.04 11.79 6.42
N GLY A 55 -1.61 10.62 6.88
CA GLY A 55 -2.25 9.87 7.95
C GLY A 55 -1.93 10.44 9.33
N PHE A 56 -0.91 11.28 9.46
CA PHE A 56 -0.56 11.94 10.71
C PHE A 56 -1.72 12.83 11.18
N GLY A 57 -2.39 12.38 12.24
CA GLY A 57 -3.55 13.06 12.77
C GLY A 57 -4.88 12.74 12.06
N ALA A 58 -4.93 11.68 11.24
CA ALA A 58 -6.19 11.08 10.81
C ALA A 58 -6.99 10.61 12.04
N TRP A 59 -6.33 9.95 12.99
CA TRP A 59 -6.88 9.66 14.31
C TRP A 59 -6.54 10.77 15.32
N LYS A 60 -7.38 11.81 15.36
CA LYS A 60 -7.43 12.75 16.49
C LYS A 60 -8.72 12.53 17.26
N ASN A 61 -8.70 12.64 18.58
CA ASN A 61 -9.88 12.49 19.44
C ASN A 61 -11.05 13.38 18.99
N LYS A 62 -10.77 14.59 18.48
CA LYS A 62 -11.80 15.49 17.94
C LYS A 62 -12.54 14.95 16.69
N ASN A 63 -11.88 14.09 15.92
CA ASN A 63 -12.42 13.49 14.70
C ASN A 63 -13.01 12.08 14.97
N HIS A 64 -12.52 11.41 16.02
CA HIS A 64 -12.91 10.06 16.43
C HIS A 64 -13.11 10.01 17.95
N PRO A 65 -14.19 10.63 18.47
CA PRO A 65 -14.46 10.63 19.90
C PRO A 65 -14.72 9.21 20.43
N ASP A 66 -15.23 8.33 19.59
CA ASP A 66 -15.49 6.91 19.79
C ASP A 66 -14.24 6.04 19.94
N LEU A 67 -13.05 6.62 19.74
CA LEU A 67 -11.76 5.92 19.87
C LEU A 67 -10.84 6.63 20.88
N THR A 68 -11.37 7.50 21.74
CA THR A 68 -10.57 8.35 22.64
C THR A 68 -9.88 7.57 23.75
N THR A 69 -10.59 6.61 24.35
CA THR A 69 -10.08 5.74 25.41
C THR A 69 -10.00 4.27 24.97
N PRO A 70 -9.24 3.42 25.68
CA PRO A 70 -9.26 1.98 25.46
C PRO A 70 -10.67 1.37 25.55
N GLU A 71 -11.49 1.89 26.46
CA GLU A 71 -12.88 1.47 26.66
C GLU A 71 -13.75 1.86 25.45
N ASP A 72 -13.61 3.09 24.94
CA ASP A 72 -14.35 3.55 23.76
C ASP A 72 -13.99 2.70 22.53
N SER A 73 -12.70 2.42 22.34
CA SER A 73 -12.21 1.56 21.27
C SER A 73 -12.78 0.14 21.37
N THR A 74 -12.89 -0.40 22.59
CA THR A 74 -13.48 -1.71 22.84
C THR A 74 -14.98 -1.72 22.53
N ALA A 75 -15.71 -0.66 22.93
CA ALA A 75 -17.11 -0.49 22.63
C ALA A 75 -17.36 -0.36 21.12
N TYR A 76 -16.55 0.43 20.42
CA TYR A 76 -16.58 0.59 18.97
C TYR A 76 -16.44 -0.76 18.23
N VAL A 77 -15.40 -1.53 18.56
CA VAL A 77 -15.17 -2.86 17.94
C VAL A 77 -16.32 -3.81 18.24
N ARG A 78 -16.86 -3.79 19.47
CA ARG A 78 -18.02 -4.61 19.85
C ARG A 78 -19.23 -4.26 18.99
N ASN A 79 -19.53 -2.97 18.82
CA ASN A 79 -20.68 -2.52 18.04
C ASN A 79 -20.58 -2.95 16.56
N ILE A 80 -19.39 -2.86 15.96
CA ILE A 80 -19.15 -3.37 14.60
C ILE A 80 -19.45 -4.86 14.51
N ARG A 81 -18.98 -5.65 15.48
CA ARG A 81 -19.20 -7.10 15.49
C ARG A 81 -20.67 -7.48 15.66
N GLU A 82 -21.41 -6.78 16.51
CA GLU A 82 -22.84 -7.04 16.66
C GLU A 82 -23.62 -6.65 15.40
N ALA A 83 -23.33 -5.49 14.79
CA ALA A 83 -23.93 -5.09 13.52
C ALA A 83 -23.63 -6.09 12.38
N ASP A 84 -22.42 -6.66 12.36
CA ASP A 84 -22.06 -7.68 11.36
C ASP A 84 -22.80 -9.01 11.61
N LYS A 85 -23.00 -9.41 12.88
CA LYS A 85 -23.83 -10.57 13.21
C LYS A 85 -25.29 -10.36 12.78
N GLU A 86 -25.85 -9.19 13.04
CA GLU A 86 -27.20 -8.83 12.60
C GLU A 86 -27.31 -8.92 11.07
N ARG A 87 -26.36 -8.31 10.35
CA ARG A 87 -26.28 -8.42 8.88
C ARG A 87 -26.15 -9.86 8.41
N LEU A 88 -25.32 -10.68 9.08
CA LEU A 88 -25.18 -12.10 8.75
C LEU A 88 -26.47 -12.88 8.99
N THR A 89 -27.30 -12.51 9.97
CA THR A 89 -28.63 -13.13 10.15
C THR A 89 -29.61 -12.71 9.06
N GLU A 90 -29.53 -11.48 8.57
CA GLU A 90 -30.35 -10.99 7.44
C GLU A 90 -29.96 -11.66 6.11
N VAL A 91 -28.66 -11.84 5.87
CA VAL A 91 -28.12 -12.47 4.64
C VAL A 91 -28.15 -14.01 4.74
N GLY A 92 -28.04 -14.55 5.95
CA GLY A 92 -27.97 -15.98 6.31
C GLY A 92 -29.32 -16.66 6.55
N GLY A 93 -30.43 -16.01 6.17
CA GLY A 93 -31.63 -16.70 5.70
C GLY A 93 -31.43 -17.41 4.35
N VAL A 94 -30.21 -17.40 3.79
CA VAL A 94 -29.84 -18.06 2.53
C VAL A 94 -28.69 -19.07 2.75
N SER A 95 -28.87 -20.07 3.62
CA SER A 95 -28.34 -21.43 3.42
C SER A 95 -28.84 -22.36 4.54
N ALA A 96 -30.09 -22.79 4.43
CA ALA A 96 -30.59 -23.98 5.12
C ALA A 96 -31.64 -24.67 4.24
N LYS A 97 -31.20 -25.23 3.11
CA LYS A 97 -31.84 -26.37 2.45
C LYS A 97 -30.91 -26.98 1.41
#